data_AF-A0A0G1KC15-F1
#
_entry.id   AF-A0A0G1KC15-F1
#
_cell.length_a   1.000
_cell.length_b   1.000
_cell.length_c   1.000
_cell.angle_alpha   90.00
_cell.angle_beta   90.00
_cell.angle_gamma   90.00
#
_symmetry.space_group_name_H-M   'P 1'
#
loop_
_entity.id
_entity.type
_entity.pdbx_description
1 polymer ?
#
loop_
_entity_poly.entity_id
_entity_poly.type
_entity_poly.pdbx_seq_one_letter_code
_entity_poly.pdbx_strand_id
1 'polypeptide(L)'
;MTKNKILRILLITFVLFVGILGITRESKAFVVVPPGPVIGTTSYLQTGTVNQVYSPQHIQVSGGISPYTWDVVSGVLPPGLSLGVSTGMISGTPNTVDTFNFTVQVIDGNFETALQNFTLAIAPVSETGFLYTRNPPGSVIVSPVATRIQGV
;
A
#
# COMPACT_ATOMS: atom_id res chain seq x y z
N MET A 1 69.89 -16.27 -35.18
CA MET A 1 68.73 -16.44 -34.26
C MET A 1 68.08 -17.78 -34.58
N THR A 2 67.97 -18.70 -33.61
CA THR A 2 67.44 -20.05 -33.89
C THR A 2 65.95 -19.99 -34.25
N LYS A 3 65.51 -20.80 -35.21
CA LYS A 3 64.14 -20.88 -35.74
C LYS A 3 63.06 -20.91 -34.63
N ASN A 4 63.39 -21.54 -33.49
CA ASN A 4 62.52 -21.66 -32.31
C ASN A 4 62.37 -20.33 -31.53
N LYS A 5 63.37 -19.44 -31.57
CA LYS A 5 63.27 -18.09 -30.98
C LYS A 5 62.37 -17.18 -31.81
N ILE A 6 62.41 -17.30 -33.14
CA ILE A 6 61.55 -16.52 -34.05
C ILE A 6 60.10 -16.96 -33.91
N LEU A 7 59.83 -18.27 -33.89
CA LEU A 7 58.47 -18.81 -33.72
C LEU A 7 57.83 -18.39 -32.39
N ARG A 8 58.61 -18.35 -31.30
CA ARG A 8 58.13 -17.90 -29.98
C ARG A 8 57.77 -16.41 -29.96
N ILE A 9 58.57 -15.56 -30.61
CA ILE A 9 58.30 -14.12 -30.68
C ILE A 9 57.08 -13.84 -31.57
N LEU A 10 56.91 -14.58 -32.67
CA LEU A 10 55.76 -14.45 -33.56
C LEU A 10 54.46 -14.91 -32.86
N LEU A 11 54.53 -15.98 -32.06
CA LEU A 11 53.39 -16.45 -31.28
C LEU A 11 52.98 -15.47 -30.17
N ILE A 12 53.95 -14.88 -29.46
CA ILE A 12 53.71 -13.89 -28.39
C ILE A 12 53.11 -12.59 -28.97
N THR A 13 53.65 -12.11 -30.09
CA THR A 13 53.13 -10.91 -30.77
C THR A 13 51.75 -11.14 -31.37
N PHE A 14 51.47 -12.33 -31.90
CA PHE A 14 50.14 -12.70 -32.38
C PHE A 14 49.13 -12.79 -31.23
N VAL A 15 49.48 -13.40 -30.09
CA VAL A 15 48.61 -13.46 -28.90
C VAL A 15 48.34 -12.07 -28.32
N LEU A 16 49.34 -11.18 -28.28
CA LEU A 16 49.17 -9.79 -27.87
C LEU A 16 48.32 -8.99 -28.86
N PHE A 17 48.47 -9.23 -30.17
CA PHE A 17 47.70 -8.54 -31.21
C PHE A 17 46.22 -8.97 -31.22
N VAL A 18 45.94 -10.27 -31.03
CA VAL A 18 44.57 -10.79 -30.89
C VAL A 18 43.92 -10.32 -29.59
N GLY A 19 44.67 -10.21 -28.49
CA GLY A 19 44.16 -9.72 -27.20
C GLY A 19 43.79 -8.22 -27.17
N ILE A 20 44.32 -7.43 -28.10
CA ILE A 20 44.08 -5.98 -28.17
C ILE A 20 43.02 -5.61 -29.24
N LEU A 21 42.76 -6.49 -30.22
CA LEU A 21 41.85 -6.20 -31.35
C LEU A 21 40.37 -6.60 -31.14
N GLY A 22 40.04 -7.28 -30.04
CA GLY A 22 38.66 -7.49 -29.61
C GLY A 22 38.71 -7.89 -28.14
N ILE A 23 38.16 -7.14 -27.22
CA ILE A 23 36.73 -7.14 -26.93
C ILE A 23 36.44 -5.84 -26.16
N THR A 24 36.16 -4.74 -26.86
CA THR A 24 35.40 -3.65 -26.23
C THR A 24 33.94 -4.06 -26.37
N ARG A 25 33.41 -4.81 -25.39
CA ARG A 25 31.95 -4.92 -25.28
C ARG A 25 31.49 -3.53 -24.90
N GLU A 26 30.85 -2.82 -25.82
CA GLU A 26 29.93 -1.76 -25.41
C GLU A 26 28.85 -2.45 -24.56
N SER A 27 29.07 -2.51 -23.24
CA SER A 27 28.01 -2.89 -22.34
C SER A 27 27.03 -1.72 -22.32
N LYS A 28 26.09 -1.71 -23.27
CA LYS A 28 24.86 -0.94 -23.06
C LYS A 28 24.24 -1.52 -21.79
N ALA A 29 24.23 -0.71 -20.73
CA ALA A 29 23.46 -1.06 -19.54
C ALA A 29 22.01 -1.29 -19.99
N PHE A 30 21.49 -2.48 -19.75
CA PHE A 30 20.07 -2.73 -19.88
C PHE A 30 19.42 -2.05 -18.67
N VAL A 31 18.89 -0.85 -18.87
CA VAL A 31 18.10 -0.17 -17.85
C VAL A 31 16.76 -0.89 -17.78
N VAL A 32 16.57 -1.73 -16.77
CA VAL A 32 15.23 -2.20 -16.39
C VAL A 32 14.53 -1.00 -15.78
N VAL A 33 13.71 -0.30 -16.56
CA VAL A 33 12.81 0.72 -16.00
C VAL A 33 11.77 -0.03 -15.16
N PRO A 34 11.71 0.19 -13.83
CA PRO A 34 10.66 -0.41 -13.01
C PRO A 34 9.30 0.02 -13.56
N PRO A 35 8.30 -0.86 -13.63
CA PRO A 35 6.93 -0.39 -13.89
C PRO A 35 6.58 0.67 -12.85
N GLY A 36 5.84 1.71 -13.25
CA GLY A 36 5.38 2.76 -12.33
C GLY A 36 4.60 2.20 -11.13
N PRO A 37 4.36 3.00 -10.09
CA PRO A 37 3.64 2.53 -8.92
C PRO A 37 2.23 2.09 -9.29
N VAL A 38 1.76 1.03 -8.66
CA VAL A 38 0.40 0.50 -8.80
C VAL A 38 -0.15 0.24 -7.40
N ILE A 39 -1.32 0.80 -7.09
CA ILE A 39 -2.05 0.48 -5.86
C ILE A 39 -2.73 -0.88 -6.06
N GLY A 40 -2.52 -1.81 -5.13
CA GLY A 40 -2.99 -3.19 -5.25
C GLY A 40 -4.52 -3.30 -5.31
N THR A 41 -5.05 -4.15 -6.20
CA THR A 41 -6.49 -4.31 -6.44
C THR A 41 -7.26 -5.01 -5.31
N THR A 42 -6.56 -5.63 -4.36
CA THR A 42 -7.17 -6.29 -3.19
C THR A 42 -7.41 -5.33 -2.02
N SER A 43 -7.24 -4.02 -2.22
CA SER A 43 -7.33 -3.03 -1.17
C SER A 43 -8.79 -2.70 -0.82
N TYR A 44 -9.53 -3.67 -0.30
CA TYR A 44 -10.79 -3.39 0.39
C TYR A 44 -10.46 -2.94 1.81
N LEU A 45 -10.96 -1.76 2.20
CA LEU A 45 -10.80 -1.27 3.57
C LEU A 45 -11.82 -1.96 4.47
N GLN A 46 -11.38 -2.42 5.63
CA GLN A 46 -12.29 -3.01 6.62
C GLN A 46 -13.25 -1.94 7.14
N THR A 47 -14.52 -2.29 7.31
CA THR A 47 -15.51 -1.39 7.94
C THR A 47 -15.03 -0.97 9.33
N GLY A 48 -15.09 0.33 9.61
CA GLY A 48 -14.81 0.88 10.93
C GLY A 48 -16.07 0.99 11.79
N THR A 49 -15.90 1.26 13.08
CA THR A 49 -17.01 1.56 14.00
C THR A 49 -16.81 2.96 14.57
N VAL A 50 -17.87 3.77 14.58
CA VAL A 50 -17.80 5.14 15.11
C VAL A 50 -17.33 5.15 16.57
N ASN A 51 -16.49 6.13 16.93
CA ASN A 51 -15.88 6.31 18.25
C ASN A 51 -15.01 5.13 18.75
N GLN A 52 -14.64 4.20 17.86
CA GLN A 52 -13.72 3.11 18.17
C GLN A 52 -12.42 3.28 17.39
N VAL A 53 -11.29 2.87 17.98
CA VAL A 53 -10.00 2.93 17.29
C VAL A 53 -10.07 2.06 16.03
N TYR A 54 -9.76 2.67 14.89
CA TYR A 54 -9.71 1.98 13.62
C TYR A 54 -8.45 1.12 13.54
N SER A 55 -8.62 -0.16 13.21
CA SER A 55 -7.49 -1.07 12.99
C SER A 55 -6.66 -0.56 11.81
N PRO A 56 -5.36 -0.24 11.99
CA PRO A 56 -4.58 0.41 10.93
C PRO A 56 -4.57 -0.40 9.63
N GLN A 57 -4.97 0.24 8.53
CA GLN A 57 -4.99 -0.38 7.20
C GLN A 57 -3.85 0.19 6.36
N HIS A 58 -2.99 -0.67 5.83
CA HIS A 58 -1.90 -0.26 4.94
C HIS A 58 -2.29 -0.46 3.48
N ILE A 59 -2.29 0.62 2.70
CA ILE A 59 -2.52 0.56 1.26
C ILE A 59 -1.29 -0.06 0.59
N GLN A 60 -1.50 -1.20 -0.07
CA GLN A 60 -0.42 -1.91 -0.75
C GLN A 60 -0.07 -1.21 -2.07
N VAL A 61 1.23 -1.02 -2.31
CA VAL A 61 1.78 -0.54 -3.58
C VAL A 61 2.77 -1.56 -4.13
N SER A 62 2.75 -1.77 -5.44
CA SER A 62 3.76 -2.54 -6.17
C SER A 62 4.34 -1.70 -7.31
N GLY A 63 5.52 -2.06 -7.79
CA GLY A 63 6.26 -1.24 -8.75
C GLY A 63 6.73 0.08 -8.13
N GLY A 64 7.17 1.01 -8.98
CA GLY A 64 7.71 2.31 -8.60
C GLY A 64 9.07 2.26 -7.90
N ILE A 65 9.57 3.44 -7.55
CA ILE A 65 10.81 3.63 -6.79
C ILE A 65 10.52 4.33 -5.47
N SER A 66 10.93 3.73 -4.35
CA SER A 66 10.86 4.38 -3.03
C SER A 66 11.73 5.64 -2.98
N PRO A 67 11.33 6.71 -2.28
CA PRO A 67 10.20 6.81 -1.35
C PRO A 67 8.84 7.01 -2.03
N TYR A 68 7.78 6.53 -1.38
CA TYR A 68 6.40 6.79 -1.75
C TYR A 68 5.81 7.92 -0.91
N THR A 69 5.08 8.83 -1.56
CA THR A 69 4.30 9.89 -0.92
C THR A 69 2.82 9.68 -1.22
N TRP A 70 2.00 9.78 -0.18
CA TRP A 70 0.57 9.44 -0.22
C TRP A 70 -0.30 10.65 0.08
N ASP A 71 -1.40 10.80 -0.67
CA ASP A 71 -2.37 11.87 -0.46
C ASP A 71 -3.80 11.45 -0.83
N VAL A 72 -4.80 12.14 -0.29
CA VAL A 72 -6.20 12.01 -0.70
C VAL A 72 -6.54 13.17 -1.63
N VAL A 73 -6.64 12.88 -2.93
CA VAL A 73 -6.76 13.91 -3.98
C VAL A 73 -8.21 14.26 -4.33
N SER A 74 -9.18 13.41 -3.94
CA SER A 74 -10.61 13.71 -4.09
C SER A 74 -11.48 12.89 -3.14
N GLY A 75 -12.70 13.36 -2.91
CA GLY A 75 -13.62 12.77 -1.95
C GLY A 75 -13.26 13.13 -0.50
N VAL A 76 -13.77 12.35 0.44
CA VAL A 76 -13.60 12.63 1.87
C VAL A 76 -13.21 11.36 2.60
N LEU A 77 -12.08 11.38 3.31
CA LEU A 77 -11.73 10.35 4.28
C LEU A 77 -12.64 10.49 5.52
N PRO A 78 -13.13 9.41 6.16
CA PRO A 78 -14.00 9.54 7.33
C PRO A 78 -13.41 10.50 8.38
N PRO A 79 -14.15 11.50 8.88
CA PRO A 79 -13.63 12.44 9.86
C PRO A 79 -13.13 11.72 11.11
N GLY A 80 -11.93 12.09 11.55
CA GLY A 80 -11.22 11.43 12.67
C GLY A 80 -10.24 10.32 12.23
N LEU A 81 -10.21 9.97 10.94
CA LEU A 81 -9.13 9.18 10.34
C LEU A 81 -8.13 10.08 9.60
N SER A 82 -6.91 9.58 9.43
CA SER A 82 -5.86 10.21 8.62
C SER A 82 -5.13 9.18 7.76
N LEU A 83 -4.61 9.62 6.62
CA LEU A 83 -3.68 8.88 5.78
C LEU A 83 -2.25 9.31 6.10
N GLY A 84 -1.39 8.37 6.48
CA GLY A 84 0.02 8.65 6.71
C GLY A 84 0.75 8.93 5.41
N VAL A 85 1.23 10.18 5.23
CA VAL A 85 1.85 10.68 3.99
C VAL A 85 3.06 9.85 3.54
N SER A 86 3.83 9.26 4.45
CA SER A 86 5.00 8.42 4.12
C SER A 86 4.74 6.91 4.26
N THR A 87 3.63 6.52 4.89
CA THR A 87 3.35 5.12 5.25
C THR A 87 2.20 4.52 4.47
N GLY A 88 1.35 5.32 3.82
CA GLY A 88 0.13 4.84 3.17
C GLY A 88 -0.86 4.18 4.14
N MET A 89 -0.72 4.46 5.43
CA MET A 89 -1.52 3.84 6.49
C MET A 89 -2.71 4.72 6.87
N ILE A 90 -3.92 4.15 6.86
CA ILE A 90 -5.13 4.78 7.37
C ILE A 90 -5.32 4.39 8.82
N SER A 91 -5.39 5.38 9.73
CA SER A 91 -5.58 5.15 11.16
C SER A 91 -6.29 6.32 11.83
N GLY A 92 -6.75 6.11 13.07
CA GLY A 92 -7.44 7.13 13.87
C GLY A 92 -8.70 6.59 14.54
N THR A 93 -9.61 7.49 14.90
CA THR A 93 -10.89 7.17 15.52
C THR A 93 -11.99 7.91 14.74
N PRO A 94 -12.78 7.22 13.90
CA PRO A 94 -13.79 7.86 13.09
C PRO A 94 -14.94 8.34 13.99
N ASN A 95 -15.50 9.52 13.73
CA ASN A 95 -16.53 10.12 14.58
C ASN A 95 -17.91 10.28 13.90
N THR A 96 -18.02 9.90 12.63
CA THR A 96 -19.24 10.03 11.83
C THR A 96 -19.59 8.70 11.17
N VAL A 97 -20.84 8.25 11.32
CA VAL A 97 -21.40 7.06 10.66
C VAL A 97 -21.81 7.43 9.24
N ASP A 98 -21.15 6.86 8.24
CA ASP A 98 -21.53 6.97 6.83
C ASP A 98 -20.69 6.00 5.98
N THR A 99 -20.95 5.95 4.67
CA THR A 99 -20.05 5.38 3.68
C THR A 99 -19.30 6.49 2.95
N PHE A 100 -17.99 6.50 3.09
CA PHE A 100 -17.11 7.52 2.54
C PHE A 100 -16.41 7.00 1.28
N ASN A 101 -16.44 7.80 0.22
CA ASN A 101 -15.72 7.53 -1.02
C ASN A 101 -14.61 8.56 -1.21
N PHE A 102 -13.39 8.09 -1.48
CA PHE A 102 -12.23 8.94 -1.66
C PHE A 102 -11.21 8.31 -2.61
N THR A 103 -10.38 9.14 -3.22
CA THR A 103 -9.33 8.71 -4.15
C THR A 103 -7.98 8.97 -3.51
N VAL A 104 -7.19 7.91 -3.38
CA VAL A 104 -5.81 7.99 -2.90
C VAL A 104 -4.86 8.06 -4.08
N GLN A 105 -3.89 8.96 -3.98
CA GLN A 105 -2.73 9.05 -4.85
C GLN A 105 -1.50 8.51 -4.13
N VAL A 106 -0.68 7.77 -4.88
CA VAL A 106 0.71 7.50 -4.52
C VAL A 106 1.62 8.11 -5.59
N ILE A 107 2.64 8.82 -5.15
CA ILE A 107 3.72 9.36 -5.99
C ILE A 107 5.01 8.67 -5.59
N ASP A 108 5.75 8.14 -6.55
CA ASP A 108 7.06 7.51 -6.31
C ASP A 108 8.23 8.51 -6.45
N GLY A 109 9.45 8.04 -6.18
CA GLY A 109 10.67 8.83 -6.24
C GLY A 109 11.05 9.34 -7.64
N ASN A 110 10.42 8.84 -8.69
CA ASN A 110 10.57 9.33 -10.07
C ASN A 110 9.44 10.27 -10.49
N PHE A 111 8.55 10.64 -9.55
CA PHE A 111 7.35 11.44 -9.80
C PHE A 111 6.29 10.74 -10.66
N GLU A 112 6.35 9.42 -10.78
CA GLU A 112 5.28 8.63 -11.38
C GLU A 112 4.13 8.48 -10.38
N THR A 113 2.90 8.43 -10.90
CA THR A 113 1.70 8.46 -10.05
C THR A 113 0.78 7.27 -10.27
N ALA A 114 0.19 6.76 -9.19
CA ALA A 114 -0.95 5.85 -9.24
C ALA A 114 -2.14 6.44 -8.48
N LEU A 115 -3.35 6.17 -8.98
CA LEU A 115 -4.60 6.59 -8.35
C LEU A 115 -5.49 5.39 -8.10
N GLN A 116 -6.17 5.36 -6.95
CA GLN A 116 -7.14 4.33 -6.64
C GLN A 116 -8.30 4.89 -5.83
N ASN A 117 -9.52 4.50 -6.22
CA ASN A 117 -10.73 4.83 -5.47
C ASN A 117 -10.95 3.82 -4.35
N PHE A 118 -11.35 4.33 -3.20
CA PHE A 118 -11.66 3.58 -1.99
C PHE A 118 -13.05 3.93 -1.50
N THR A 119 -13.70 2.92 -0.93
CA THR A 119 -14.95 3.04 -0.19
C THR A 119 -14.70 2.52 1.22
N LEU A 120 -15.02 3.32 2.24
CA LEU A 120 -14.91 2.96 3.64
C LEU A 120 -16.24 3.23 4.36
N ALA A 121 -16.87 2.15 4.83
CA ALA A 121 -18.04 2.23 5.70
C ALA A 121 -17.62 2.41 7.16
N ILE A 122 -18.27 3.35 7.86
CA ILE A 122 -18.22 3.48 9.31
C ILE A 122 -19.59 3.11 9.87
N ALA A 123 -19.64 2.03 10.64
CA ALA A 123 -20.85 1.52 11.27
C ALA A 123 -21.11 2.19 12.64
N PRO A 124 -22.37 2.23 13.09
CA PRO A 124 -22.69 2.65 14.46
C PRO A 124 -22.12 1.66 15.49
N VAL A 125 -21.95 2.12 16.74
CA VAL A 125 -21.61 1.23 17.86
C VAL A 125 -22.81 0.32 18.12
N SER A 126 -22.61 -0.99 18.04
CA SER A 126 -23.59 -1.97 18.51
C SER A 126 -23.61 -1.99 20.02
N GLU A 127 -24.58 -1.31 20.64
CA GLU A 127 -24.80 -1.41 22.07
C GLU A 127 -25.49 -2.75 22.40
N THR A 128 -24.83 -3.63 23.12
CA THR A 128 -25.51 -4.74 23.81
C THR A 128 -26.14 -4.18 25.09
N GLY A 129 -27.26 -3.47 24.94
CA GLY A 129 -28.02 -2.96 26.07
C GLY A 129 -28.87 -4.06 26.71
N PHE A 130 -28.50 -4.53 27.91
CA PHE A 130 -29.49 -5.12 28.80
C PHE A 130 -30.34 -3.98 29.35
N LEU A 131 -31.63 -3.95 29.01
CA LEU A 131 -32.58 -3.04 29.63
C LEU A 131 -32.68 -3.36 31.12
N TYR A 132 -31.96 -2.63 31.96
CA TYR A 132 -32.30 -2.57 33.37
C TYR A 132 -33.49 -1.64 33.51
N THR A 133 -34.71 -2.15 33.33
CA THR A 133 -35.88 -1.45 33.83
C THR A 133 -35.74 -1.46 35.35
N ARG A 134 -35.20 -0.39 35.95
CA ARG A 134 -35.34 -0.18 37.39
C ARG A 134 -36.83 0.03 37.63
N ASN A 135 -37.53 -1.05 37.97
CA ASN A 135 -38.82 -0.96 38.64
C ASN A 135 -38.55 -0.69 40.13
N PRO A 136 -38.92 0.47 40.68
CA PRO A 136 -38.82 0.67 42.12
C PRO A 136 -40.02 0.02 42.85
N PRO A 137 -39.82 -0.64 44.01
CA PRO A 137 -38.80 -1.62 44.34
C PRO A 137 -39.36 -3.06 44.26
N GLY A 138 -38.63 -3.96 43.59
CA GLY A 138 -38.70 -5.39 43.89
C GLY A 138 -39.24 -6.32 42.79
N SER A 139 -38.63 -6.33 41.61
CA SER A 139 -38.44 -7.56 40.80
C SER A 139 -37.57 -7.28 39.58
N VAL A 140 -36.48 -8.05 39.43
CA VAL A 140 -35.69 -8.08 38.19
C VAL A 140 -36.29 -9.15 37.30
N ILE A 141 -37.04 -8.75 36.27
CA ILE A 141 -37.50 -9.67 35.23
C ILE A 141 -36.52 -9.54 34.07
N VAL A 142 -35.67 -10.55 33.85
CA VAL A 142 -34.87 -10.66 32.63
C VAL A 142 -35.76 -11.23 31.52
N SER A 143 -36.23 -10.37 30.61
CA SER A 143 -36.77 -10.81 29.33
C SER A 143 -35.65 -10.80 28.28
N PRO A 144 -35.36 -11.91 27.58
CA PRO A 144 -34.45 -11.88 26.43
C PRO A 144 -35.10 -11.04 25.33
N VAL A 145 -34.47 -9.93 24.95
CA VAL A 145 -34.96 -9.08 23.85
C VAL A 145 -34.65 -9.78 22.53
N ALA A 146 -35.69 -10.02 21.73
CA ALA A 146 -35.55 -10.37 20.32
C ALA A 146 -35.04 -9.15 19.55
N THR A 147 -33.92 -9.32 18.85
CA THR A 147 -33.31 -8.31 17.98
C THR A 147 -34.32 -7.78 16.98
N ARG A 148 -34.80 -6.53 17.14
CA ARG A 148 -35.53 -5.82 16.10
C ARG A 148 -34.52 -5.23 15.13
N ILE A 149 -34.28 -5.91 14.00
CA ILE A 149 -33.67 -5.29 12.82
C ILE A 149 -34.65 -4.22 12.33
N GLN A 150 -34.33 -2.93 12.49
CA GLN A 150 -35.07 -1.88 11.79
C GLN A 150 -34.60 -1.88 10.34
N GLY A 151 -35.46 -2.37 9.46
CA GLY A 151 -35.36 -2.16 8.02
C GLY A 151 -36.24 -0.98 7.61
N VAL A 152 -35.64 -0.13 6.75
CA VAL A 152 -36.20 0.92 5.87
C VAL A 152 -36.74 2.17 6.57
#